data_AF-A0A3C0KUR2-F1
#
_entry.id   AF-A0A3C0KUR2-F1
#
_cell.length_a   1.000
_cell.length_b   1.000
_cell.length_c   1.000
_cell.angle_alpha   90.00
_cell.angle_beta   90.00
_cell.angle_gamma   90.00
#
_symmetry.space_group_name_H-M   'P 1'
#
loop_
_entity.id
_entity.type
_entity.pdbx_description
1 polymer ?
#
loop_
_entity_poly.entity_id
_entity_poly.type
_entity_poly.pdbx_seq_one_letter_code
_entity_poly.pdbx_strand_id
1 'polypeptide(L)'
;MTKDDQTAENCARLQSQLAQIDNVRKVSFYSPDFQSWYKQTGELIESIYGKNSHPCEAFQAVLFTPLFLSCRCGDTVFTEAYEQGMEEVRSLLASCLRKA
;
A
#
# COMPACT_ATOMS: atom_id res chain seq x y z
N MET A 1 24.32 5.12 14.38
CA MET A 1 23.07 5.73 13.90
C MET A 1 22.33 6.27 15.10
N THR A 2 21.99 7.55 15.12
CA THR A 2 21.12 8.09 16.17
C THR A 2 19.66 7.71 15.90
N LYS A 3 18.80 7.80 16.90
CA LYS A 3 17.36 7.50 16.75
C LYS A 3 16.70 8.43 15.72
N ASP A 4 17.22 9.65 15.57
CA ASP A 4 16.70 10.67 14.66
C ASP A 4 17.10 10.39 13.20
N ASP A 5 18.31 9.88 12.96
CA ASP A 5 18.77 9.45 11.63
C ASP A 5 17.89 8.31 11.08
N GLN A 6 17.51 7.35 11.94
CA GLN A 6 16.69 6.20 11.55
C GLN A 6 15.26 6.61 11.19
N THR A 7 14.68 7.56 11.94
CA THR A 7 13.35 8.10 11.66
C THR A 7 13.34 8.84 10.32
N ALA A 8 14.34 9.69 10.05
CA ALA A 8 14.46 10.41 8.79
C ALA A 8 14.58 9.45 7.58
N GLU A 9 15.39 8.40 7.72
CA GLU A 9 15.51 7.35 6.70
C GLU A 9 14.18 6.64 6.44
N ASN A 10 13.46 6.26 7.51
CA ASN A 10 12.16 5.60 7.40
C ASN A 10 11.11 6.49 6.71
N CYS A 11 11.09 7.78 7.03
CA CYS A 11 10.25 8.76 6.34
C CYS A 11 10.57 8.85 4.85
N ALA A 12 11.85 8.92 4.48
CA ALA A 12 12.27 8.97 3.08
C ALA A 12 11.85 7.70 2.31
N ARG A 13 11.98 6.53 2.93
CA ARG A 13 11.56 5.24 2.34
C ARG A 13 10.03 5.19 2.15
N LEU A 14 9.24 5.64 3.12
CA LEU A 14 7.79 5.71 3.01
C LEU A 14 7.34 6.70 1.93
N GLN A 15 8.00 7.86 1.82
CA GLN A 15 7.75 8.83 0.74
C GLN A 15 8.02 8.23 -0.64
N SER A 16 9.10 7.45 -0.78
CA SER A 16 9.41 6.76 -2.03
C SER A 16 8.31 5.77 -2.43
N GLN A 17 7.80 4.95 -1.48
CA GLN A 17 6.68 4.04 -1.77
C GLN A 17 5.39 4.78 -2.13
N LEU A 18 5.11 5.90 -1.45
CA LEU A 18 3.96 6.76 -1.76
C LEU A 18 4.07 7.38 -3.17
N ALA A 19 5.26 7.80 -3.59
CA ALA A 19 5.47 8.36 -4.93
C ALA A 19 5.33 7.31 -6.04
N GLN A 20 5.62 6.04 -5.75
CA GLN A 20 5.48 4.96 -6.73
C GLN A 20 4.02 4.60 -7.04
N ILE A 21 3.07 4.92 -6.16
CA ILE A 21 1.63 4.63 -6.33
C ILE A 21 1.11 5.08 -7.69
N ASP A 22 1.49 6.27 -8.15
CA ASP A 22 0.99 6.82 -9.41
C ASP A 22 1.50 6.05 -10.65
N ASN A 23 2.61 5.30 -10.51
CA ASN A 23 3.12 4.43 -11.56
C ASN A 23 2.49 3.03 -11.47
N VAL A 24 2.44 2.45 -10.27
CA VAL A 24 1.87 1.10 -10.09
C VAL A 24 0.36 1.07 -10.30
N ARG A 25 -0.36 2.19 -10.09
CA ARG A 25 -1.81 2.28 -10.38
C ARG A 25 -2.13 2.12 -11.86
N LYS A 26 -1.15 2.30 -12.75
CA LYS A 26 -1.33 2.16 -14.21
C LYS A 26 -1.20 0.72 -14.68
N VAL A 27 -0.75 -0.19 -13.82
CA VAL A 27 -0.61 -1.61 -14.14
C VAL A 27 -1.68 -2.42 -13.41
N SER A 28 -1.91 -3.65 -13.87
CA SER A 28 -2.87 -4.56 -13.23
C SER A 28 -2.39 -4.99 -11.84
N PHE A 29 -3.33 -5.27 -10.92
CA PHE A 29 -3.06 -5.98 -9.66
C PHE A 29 -2.24 -7.27 -9.86
N TYR A 30 -2.44 -7.98 -10.97
CA TYR A 30 -1.73 -9.22 -11.27
C TYR A 30 -0.33 -9.01 -11.88
N SER A 31 0.07 -7.76 -12.13
CA SER A 31 1.38 -7.47 -12.72
C SER A 31 2.52 -7.75 -11.71
N PRO A 32 3.69 -8.22 -12.18
CA PRO A 32 4.86 -8.37 -11.33
C PRO A 32 5.27 -7.07 -10.63
N ASP A 33 5.12 -5.94 -11.31
CA ASP A 33 5.47 -4.61 -10.78
C ASP A 33 4.60 -4.25 -9.56
N PHE A 34 3.28 -4.46 -9.66
CA PHE A 34 2.38 -4.26 -8.54
C PHE A 34 2.72 -5.18 -7.37
N GLN A 35 2.91 -6.48 -7.62
CA GLN A 35 3.19 -7.47 -6.57
C GLN A 35 4.52 -7.17 -5.86
N SER A 36 5.53 -6.74 -6.61
CA SER A 36 6.83 -6.33 -6.08
C SER A 36 6.69 -5.09 -5.18
N TRP A 37 6.00 -4.06 -5.66
CA TRP A 37 5.75 -2.84 -4.89
C TRP A 37 4.94 -3.12 -3.62
N TYR A 38 3.87 -3.91 -3.71
CA TYR A 38 3.00 -4.25 -2.59
C TYR A 38 3.78 -4.99 -1.50
N LYS A 39 4.60 -5.98 -1.90
CA LYS A 39 5.48 -6.71 -1.00
C LYS A 39 6.49 -5.79 -0.31
N GLN A 40 7.23 -4.99 -1.08
CA GLN A 40 8.26 -4.08 -0.53
C GLN A 40 7.66 -3.05 0.43
N THR A 41 6.46 -2.54 0.10
CA THR A 41 5.74 -1.60 0.95
C THR A 41 5.31 -2.26 2.26
N GLY A 42 4.77 -3.49 2.19
CA GLY A 42 4.40 -4.26 3.39
C GLY A 42 5.60 -4.55 4.30
N GLU A 43 6.71 -5.02 3.72
CA GLU A 43 7.96 -5.28 4.46
C GLU A 43 8.51 -4.00 5.12
N LEU A 44 8.42 -2.85 4.44
CA LEU A 44 8.79 -1.56 5.00
C LEU A 44 7.92 -1.20 6.20
N ILE A 45 6.60 -1.26 6.07
CA ILE A 45 5.66 -0.95 7.16
C ILE A 45 5.91 -1.87 8.35
N GLU A 46 6.09 -3.18 8.11
CA GLU A 46 6.41 -4.15 9.15
C GLU A 46 7.73 -3.82 9.85
N SER A 47 8.77 -3.41 9.11
CA SER A 47 10.06 -3.04 9.68
C SER A 47 10.02 -1.78 10.57
N ILE A 48 9.12 -0.84 10.26
CA ILE A 48 8.98 0.43 10.99
C ILE A 48 8.11 0.26 12.24
N TYR A 49 6.94 -0.37 12.09
CA TYR A 49 5.91 -0.39 13.13
C TYR A 49 5.79 -1.74 13.84
N GLY A 50 6.35 -2.80 13.27
CA GLY A 50 6.19 -4.19 13.71
C GLY A 50 4.99 -4.88 13.06
N LYS A 51 5.07 -6.21 12.97
CA LYS A 51 4.10 -7.06 12.26
C LYS A 51 2.66 -6.96 12.77
N ASN A 52 2.47 -6.83 14.08
CA ASN A 52 1.16 -6.77 14.73
C ASN A 52 0.72 -5.32 15.03
N SER A 53 1.26 -4.37 14.28
CA SER A 53 0.91 -2.97 14.43
C SER A 53 -0.31 -2.64 13.60
N HIS A 54 -1.08 -1.64 14.06
CA HIS A 54 -2.25 -1.17 13.35
C HIS A 54 -1.96 -0.78 11.88
N PRO A 55 -0.84 -0.09 11.54
CA PRO A 55 -0.51 0.18 10.14
C PRO A 55 -0.24 -1.08 9.30
N CYS A 56 0.38 -2.11 9.89
CA CYS A 56 0.65 -3.37 9.18
C CYS A 56 -0.65 -4.14 8.92
N GLU A 57 -1.52 -4.24 9.93
CA GLU A 57 -2.85 -4.87 9.80
C GLU A 57 -3.73 -4.12 8.79
N ALA A 58 -3.76 -2.78 8.86
CA ALA A 58 -4.51 -1.96 7.94
C ALA A 58 -4.04 -2.12 6.49
N PHE A 59 -2.73 -2.22 6.26
CA PHE A 59 -2.18 -2.44 4.92
C PHE A 59 -2.58 -3.82 4.37
N GLN A 60 -2.47 -4.88 5.18
CA GLN A 60 -2.81 -6.24 4.78
C GLN A 60 -4.30 -6.45 4.53
N ALA A 61 -5.15 -5.64 5.17
CA ALA A 61 -6.60 -5.70 5.02
C ALA A 61 -7.12 -5.03 3.73
N VAL A 62 -6.27 -4.30 2.99
CA VAL A 62 -6.69 -3.63 1.76
C VAL A 62 -7.04 -4.65 0.68
N LEU A 63 -8.19 -4.44 0.04
CA LEU A 63 -8.69 -5.28 -1.03
C LEU A 63 -8.53 -4.55 -2.37
N PHE A 64 -7.92 -5.23 -3.33
CA PHE A 64 -7.72 -4.72 -4.69
C PHE A 64 -8.59 -5.42 -5.73
N THR A 65 -9.37 -6.40 -5.29
CA THR A 65 -10.35 -7.11 -6.11
C THR A 65 -11.65 -7.25 -5.34
N PRO A 66 -12.80 -7.37 -6.02
CA PRO A 66 -14.09 -7.54 -5.35
C PRO A 66 -14.11 -8.81 -4.47
N LEU A 67 -14.68 -8.73 -3.26
CA LEU A 67 -14.84 -9.89 -2.36
C LEU A 67 -15.89 -10.88 -2.87
N PHE A 68 -16.92 -10.38 -3.54
CA PHE A 68 -18.03 -11.18 -4.04
C PHE A 68 -18.10 -11.04 -5.55
N LEU A 69 -17.91 -12.16 -6.24
CA LEU A 69 -18.12 -12.27 -7.67
C LEU A 69 -19.54 -12.77 -7.90
N SER A 70 -20.35 -11.98 -8.58
CA SER A 70 -21.60 -12.45 -9.16
C SER A 70 -21.42 -12.57 -10.67
N CYS A 71 -22.20 -13.43 -11.34
CA CYS A 71 -22.16 -13.56 -12.81
C CYS A 71 -22.53 -12.25 -13.56
N ARG A 72 -22.93 -11.18 -12.84
CA ARG A 72 -23.24 -9.84 -13.37
C ARG A 72 -22.16 -8.80 -13.07
N CYS A 73 -21.08 -9.16 -12.38
CA CYS A 73 -19.96 -8.25 -12.16
C CYS A 73 -19.24 -8.04 -13.49
N GLY A 74 -19.46 -6.89 -14.11
CA GLY A 74 -18.67 -6.43 -15.26
C GLY A 74 -17.30 -5.93 -14.83
N ASP A 75 -16.44 -5.68 -15.82
CA ASP A 75 -15.05 -5.23 -15.63
C ASP A 75 -14.93 -3.96 -14.78
N THR A 76 -15.95 -3.09 -14.76
CA THR A 76 -15.99 -1.87 -13.96
C THR A 76 -15.86 -2.15 -12.46
N VAL A 77 -16.44 -3.24 -11.95
CA VAL A 77 -16.39 -3.57 -10.52
C VAL A 77 -14.96 -3.94 -10.10
N PHE A 78 -14.18 -4.57 -10.99
CA PHE A 78 -12.77 -4.86 -10.75
C PHE A 78 -11.92 -3.59 -10.78
N THR A 79 -12.17 -2.71 -11.76
CA THR A 79 -11.49 -1.41 -11.85
C THR A 79 -11.76 -0.56 -10.60
N GLU A 80 -13.02 -0.46 -10.17
CA GLU A 80 -13.40 0.30 -8.97
C GLU A 80 -12.74 -0.25 -7.70
N ALA A 81 -12.79 -1.56 -7.48
CA ALA A 81 -12.14 -2.20 -6.33
C ALA A 81 -10.62 -1.96 -6.33
N TYR A 82 -10.00 -2.04 -7.51
CA TYR A 82 -8.57 -1.78 -7.64
C TYR A 82 -8.23 -0.31 -7.35
N GLU A 83 -8.97 0.63 -7.93
CA GLU A 83 -8.77 2.06 -7.71
C GLU A 83 -8.98 2.47 -6.25
N GLN A 84 -9.98 1.87 -5.60
CA GLN A 84 -10.28 2.08 -4.19
C GLN A 84 -9.15 1.53 -3.31
N GLY A 85 -8.69 0.29 -3.53
CA GLY A 85 -7.57 -0.27 -2.78
C GLY A 85 -6.30 0.57 -2.91
N MET A 86 -6.03 1.12 -4.10
CA MET A 86 -4.91 2.04 -4.31
C MET A 86 -5.05 3.34 -3.50
N GLU A 87 -6.25 3.88 -3.39
CA GLU A 87 -6.50 5.10 -2.60
C GLU A 87 -6.40 4.84 -1.09
N GLU A 88 -6.85 3.67 -0.63
CA GLU A 88 -6.71 3.23 0.76
C GLU A 88 -5.23 3.12 1.17
N VAL A 89 -4.40 2.47 0.35
CA VAL A 89 -2.94 2.43 0.61
C VAL A 89 -2.32 3.82 0.57
N ARG A 90 -2.69 4.67 -0.39
CA ARG A 90 -2.18 6.06 -0.46
C ARG A 90 -2.48 6.82 0.83
N SER A 91 -3.72 6.73 1.31
CA SER A 91 -4.17 7.36 2.54
C SER A 91 -3.44 6.81 3.77
N LEU A 92 -3.23 5.49 3.84
CA LEU A 92 -2.50 4.84 4.91
C LEU A 92 -1.04 5.33 4.97
N LEU A 93 -0.31 5.26 3.85
CA LEU A 93 1.09 5.71 3.78
C LEU A 93 1.24 7.20 4.11
N ALA A 94 0.34 8.05 3.61
CA ALA A 94 0.31 9.46 3.96
C ALA A 94 0.06 9.68 5.47
N SER A 95 -0.77 8.84 6.10
CA SER A 95 -1.01 8.91 7.54
C SER A 95 0.22 8.49 8.36
N CYS A 96 0.98 7.50 7.89
CA CYS A 96 2.24 7.07 8.50
C CYS A 96 3.27 8.21 8.49
N LEU A 97 3.39 8.93 7.37
CA LEU A 97 4.29 10.08 7.24
C LEU A 97 3.94 11.26 8.14
N ARG A 98 2.66 11.50 8.44
CA ARG A 98 2.24 12.57 9.36
C ARG A 98 2.52 12.24 10.84
N LYS A 99 2.69 10.96 11.16
CA LYS A 99 2.89 10.45 12.52
C LYS A 99 4.36 10.09 12.81
N ALA A 100 5.21 10.13 11.80
CA ALA A 100 6.62 9.79 11.87
C ALA A 100 7.48 11.00 12.26
#